data_AF-A0A7C7GKL0-F1
#
_entry.id   AF-A0A7C7GKL0-F1
#
_cell.length_a   1.000
_cell.length_b   1.000
_cell.length_c   1.000
_cell.angle_alpha   90.00
_cell.angle_beta   90.00
_cell.angle_gamma   90.00
#
_symmetry.space_group_name_H-M   'P 1'
#
loop_
_entity.id
_entity.type
_entity.pdbx_description
1 polymer ?
#
loop_
_entity_poly.entity_id
_entity_poly.type
_entity_poly.pdbx_seq_one_letter_code
_entity_poly.pdbx_strand_id
1 'polypeptide(L)'
;VAGKGADNLGMQLGGWSISWQGDMGSTTPGTTILEAVKATVADSNLVQYSVNGSDATGDVAIVVVGEEPYAEMKGDRDELSLNQSDLDVISTIQAKGIPVIIVLISGRPMLITDQLPQWDALLAAWLPGTEGQGIADVLFGDYSPTGKLSFAWPRSMDQLPFTSENDHLFEIGHGLHY
;
A
#
# COMPACT_ATOMS: atom_id res chain seq x y z
N VAL A 1 2.12 -12.52 -4.35
CA VAL A 1 2.41 -11.34 -3.49
C VAL A 1 3.71 -10.69 -3.96
N ALA A 2 3.76 -9.37 -4.08
CA ALA A 2 4.89 -8.63 -4.64
C ALA A 2 5.04 -7.23 -4.01
N GLY A 3 6.10 -6.52 -4.39
CA GLY A 3 6.37 -5.16 -3.95
C GLY A 3 7.27 -5.09 -2.70
N LYS A 4 8.03 -4.00 -2.58
CA LYS A 4 9.04 -3.81 -1.53
C LYS A 4 8.47 -3.80 -0.11
N GLY A 5 7.17 -3.50 0.04
CA GLY A 5 6.49 -3.44 1.34
C GLY A 5 5.89 -4.77 1.79
N ALA A 6 5.84 -5.79 0.92
CA ALA A 6 5.09 -7.00 1.22
C ALA A 6 5.68 -7.79 2.39
N ASP A 7 7.00 -7.87 2.45
CA ASP A 7 7.73 -8.57 3.52
C ASP A 7 8.68 -7.62 4.25
N ASN A 8 8.14 -6.47 4.67
CA ASN A 8 8.92 -5.40 5.28
C ASN A 8 8.16 -4.75 6.43
N LEU A 9 8.41 -5.26 7.64
CA LEU A 9 7.75 -4.80 8.86
C LEU A 9 8.03 -3.31 9.13
N GLY A 10 9.27 -2.88 8.88
CA GLY A 10 9.68 -1.49 9.00
C GLY A 10 8.88 -0.52 8.14
N MET A 11 8.60 -0.89 6.89
CA MET A 11 7.81 -0.07 5.97
C MET A 11 6.35 0.07 6.44
N GLN A 12 5.71 -1.00 6.90
CA GLN A 12 4.33 -0.92 7.43
C GLN A 12 4.24 -0.20 8.79
N LEU A 13 5.36 -0.05 9.51
CA LEU A 13 5.46 0.72 10.73
C LEU A 13 5.65 2.23 10.48
N GLY A 14 6.50 2.60 9.53
CA GLY A 14 6.87 3.98 9.26
C GLY A 14 7.84 4.57 10.29
N GLY A 15 7.92 5.90 10.34
CA GLY A 15 8.79 6.61 11.30
C GLY A 15 8.33 6.45 12.75
N TRP A 16 9.17 6.90 13.69
CA TRP A 16 8.95 6.77 15.13
C TRP A 16 8.72 5.33 15.64
N SER A 17 9.19 4.34 14.89
CA SER A 17 9.07 2.92 15.23
C SER A 17 10.45 2.32 15.45
N ILE A 18 10.77 2.03 16.71
CA ILE A 18 12.09 1.62 17.23
C ILE A 18 13.16 2.72 17.08
N SER A 19 13.34 3.27 15.89
CA SER A 19 14.22 4.40 15.61
C SER A 19 13.41 5.64 15.22
N TRP A 20 14.06 6.81 15.20
CA TRP A 20 13.41 8.08 14.91
C TRP A 20 12.80 8.11 13.49
N GLN A 21 13.61 7.82 12.48
CA GLN A 21 13.16 7.83 11.09
C GLN A 21 12.42 6.54 10.72
N GLY A 22 12.43 5.53 11.60
CA GLY A 22 12.13 4.15 11.24
C GLY A 22 13.25 3.56 10.39
N ASP A 23 13.18 2.25 10.18
CA ASP A 23 14.14 1.50 9.38
C ASP A 23 13.38 0.48 8.54
N MET A 24 13.90 0.15 7.35
CA MET A 24 13.37 -0.93 6.52
C MET A 24 13.76 -2.31 7.08
N GLY A 25 12.93 -3.33 6.85
CA GLY A 25 13.19 -4.73 7.20
C GLY A 25 12.47 -5.18 8.48
N SER A 26 12.98 -6.22 9.13
CA SER A 26 12.43 -6.75 10.39
C SER A 26 13.09 -6.03 11.58
N THR A 27 12.46 -4.96 12.05
CA THR A 27 13.02 -4.07 13.09
C THR A 27 12.55 -4.40 14.51
N THR A 28 11.45 -5.14 14.64
CA THR A 28 10.80 -5.52 15.90
C THR A 28 10.01 -6.82 15.68
N PRO A 29 9.55 -7.55 16.70
CA PRO A 29 8.57 -8.61 16.51
C PRO A 29 7.25 -8.06 15.94
N GLY A 30 6.67 -8.77 14.98
CA GLY A 30 5.40 -8.43 14.32
C GLY A 30 5.10 -9.42 13.20
N THR A 31 4.08 -9.14 12.42
CA THR A 31 3.66 -9.95 11.26
C THR A 31 3.63 -9.08 10.02
N THR A 32 4.39 -9.45 8.98
CA THR A 32 4.36 -8.76 7.69
C THR A 32 3.08 -9.06 6.92
N ILE A 33 2.75 -8.25 5.93
CA ILE A 33 1.60 -8.51 5.05
C ILE A 33 1.78 -9.83 4.30
N LEU A 34 3.00 -10.18 3.87
CA LEU A 34 3.29 -11.48 3.25
C LEU A 34 3.03 -12.65 4.21
N GLU A 35 3.50 -12.54 5.44
CA GLU A 35 3.29 -13.55 6.48
C GLU A 35 1.80 -13.71 6.78
N ALA A 36 1.05 -12.61 6.92
CA ALA A 36 -0.38 -12.60 7.11
C ALA A 36 -1.13 -13.28 5.96
N VAL A 37 -0.82 -12.92 4.71
CA VAL A 37 -1.42 -13.57 3.53
C VAL A 37 -1.16 -15.07 3.52
N LYS A 38 0.07 -15.51 3.85
CA LYS A 38 0.42 -16.93 3.93
C LYS A 38 -0.31 -17.66 5.07
N ALA A 39 -0.59 -16.98 6.18
CA ALA A 39 -1.30 -17.54 7.32
C ALA A 39 -2.81 -17.68 7.06
N THR A 40 -3.39 -16.79 6.24
CA THR A 40 -4.83 -16.80 5.93
C THR A 40 -5.21 -17.82 4.86
N VAL A 41 -4.36 -18.06 3.86
CA VAL A 41 -4.68 -19.05 2.81
C VAL A 41 -4.69 -20.48 3.36
N ALA A 42 -5.56 -21.33 2.81
CA ALA A 42 -5.68 -22.73 3.24
C ALA A 42 -4.40 -23.56 2.99
N ASP A 43 -3.64 -23.22 1.95
CA ASP A 43 -2.32 -23.79 1.66
C ASP A 43 -1.34 -22.67 1.28
N SER A 44 -0.34 -22.45 2.13
CA SER A 44 0.66 -21.40 1.95
C SER A 44 1.57 -21.63 0.73
N ASN A 45 1.63 -22.85 0.18
CA ASN A 45 2.34 -23.13 -1.07
C ASN A 45 1.68 -22.47 -2.29
N LEU A 46 0.42 -22.05 -2.18
CA LEU A 46 -0.27 -21.26 -3.21
C LEU A 46 0.23 -19.81 -3.26
N VAL A 47 0.94 -19.34 -2.24
CA VAL A 47 1.42 -17.97 -2.16
C VAL A 47 2.86 -17.87 -2.65
N GLN A 48 3.01 -17.46 -3.91
CA GLN A 48 4.30 -17.05 -4.45
C GLN A 48 4.65 -15.63 -3.97
N TYR A 49 5.89 -15.45 -3.50
CA TYR A 49 6.47 -14.13 -3.27
C TYR A 49 7.47 -13.78 -4.37
N SER A 50 7.30 -12.63 -5.01
CA SER A 50 8.23 -12.09 -6.01
C SER A 50 8.32 -10.58 -5.81
N VAL A 51 9.41 -10.12 -5.20
CA VAL A 51 9.58 -8.70 -4.82
C VAL A 51 9.35 -7.76 -6.00
N ASN A 52 9.97 -8.08 -7.15
CA ASN A 52 9.93 -7.27 -8.37
C ASN A 52 8.82 -7.69 -9.36
N GLY A 53 8.06 -8.74 -9.05
CA GLY A 53 7.01 -9.27 -9.92
C GLY A 53 7.47 -10.00 -11.19
N SER A 54 8.78 -10.11 -11.47
CA SER A 54 9.28 -10.67 -12.74
C SER A 54 8.87 -12.13 -12.94
N ASP A 55 8.86 -12.90 -11.85
CA ASP A 55 8.50 -14.32 -11.86
C ASP A 55 7.06 -14.56 -11.42
N ALA A 56 6.26 -13.50 -11.25
CA ALA A 56 4.89 -13.61 -10.78
C ALA A 56 4.04 -14.47 -11.71
N THR A 57 3.28 -15.36 -11.09
CA THR A 57 2.22 -16.21 -11.67
C THR A 57 1.05 -16.27 -10.69
N GLY A 58 -0.12 -16.68 -11.16
CA GLY A 58 -1.31 -16.88 -10.33
C GLY A 58 -2.54 -16.11 -10.80
N ASP A 59 -3.63 -16.27 -10.07
CA ASP A 59 -4.95 -15.73 -10.44
C ASP A 59 -5.11 -14.24 -10.05
N VAL A 60 -4.36 -13.79 -9.04
CA VAL A 60 -4.38 -12.40 -8.54
C VAL A 60 -3.05 -12.06 -7.88
N ALA A 61 -2.63 -10.81 -8.00
CA ALA A 61 -1.44 -10.29 -7.35
C ALA A 61 -1.79 -9.24 -6.30
N ILE A 62 -1.43 -9.50 -5.04
CA ILE A 62 -1.37 -8.49 -3.99
C ILE A 62 0.01 -7.81 -4.08
N VAL A 63 0.04 -6.53 -4.42
CA VAL A 63 1.26 -5.74 -4.59
C VAL A 63 1.31 -4.66 -3.49
N VAL A 64 2.30 -4.73 -2.62
CA VAL A 64 2.45 -3.82 -1.48
C VAL A 64 3.55 -2.82 -1.75
N VAL A 65 3.16 -1.56 -1.91
CA VAL A 65 4.03 -0.45 -2.37
C VAL A 65 3.75 0.83 -1.57
N GLY A 66 4.58 1.85 -1.77
CA GLY A 66 4.36 3.18 -1.22
C GLY A 66 5.60 3.80 -0.58
N GLU A 67 5.40 4.59 0.46
CA GLU A 67 6.46 5.38 1.09
C GLU A 67 7.35 4.51 1.99
N GLU A 68 8.64 4.82 2.00
CA GLU A 68 9.57 4.30 3.01
C GLU A 68 9.42 5.08 4.34
N PRO A 69 9.88 4.54 5.48
CA PRO A 69 9.81 5.24 6.75
C PRO A 69 10.44 6.62 6.73
N TYR A 70 9.75 7.59 7.34
CA TYR A 70 10.26 8.94 7.57
C TYR A 70 9.66 9.52 8.84
N ALA A 71 10.36 10.48 9.45
CA ALA A 71 9.84 11.30 10.53
C ALA A 71 10.23 12.77 10.34
N GLU A 72 9.29 13.66 10.67
CA GLU A 72 9.46 15.11 10.63
C GLU A 72 9.91 15.61 9.24
N MET A 73 10.90 16.50 9.18
CA MET A 73 11.33 17.20 7.95
C MET A 73 11.92 16.26 6.89
N LYS A 74 12.23 15.00 7.24
CA LYS A 74 12.64 13.99 6.26
C LYS A 74 11.47 13.49 5.41
N GLY A 75 10.24 13.72 5.85
CA GLY A 75 9.03 13.47 5.09
C GLY A 75 8.61 14.62 4.18
N ASP A 76 9.27 15.78 4.25
CA ASP A 76 8.94 16.91 3.38
C ASP A 76 9.32 16.57 1.94
N ARG A 77 8.36 16.71 1.01
CA ARG A 77 8.50 16.35 -0.40
C ARG A 77 7.81 17.37 -1.28
N ASP A 78 8.48 17.74 -2.37
CA ASP A 78 7.89 18.57 -3.44
C ASP A 78 6.98 17.76 -4.36
N GLU A 79 7.06 16.43 -4.31
CA GLU A 79 6.30 15.50 -5.14
C GLU A 79 5.88 14.26 -4.34
N LEU A 80 4.59 13.93 -4.40
CA LEU A 80 3.94 12.84 -3.68
C LEU A 80 3.58 11.66 -4.60
N SER A 81 4.23 11.55 -5.75
CA SER A 81 4.13 10.38 -6.63
C SER A 81 4.73 9.12 -6.00
N LEU A 82 4.24 7.96 -6.44
CA LEU A 82 4.91 6.68 -6.20
C LEU A 82 6.31 6.69 -6.83
N ASN A 83 7.23 5.92 -6.24
CA ASN A 83 8.56 5.74 -6.82
C ASN A 83 8.44 4.93 -8.12
N GLN A 84 9.31 5.23 -9.09
CA GLN A 84 9.31 4.51 -10.37
C GLN A 84 9.46 3.00 -10.17
N SER A 85 10.26 2.55 -9.21
CA SER A 85 10.41 1.12 -8.91
C SER A 85 9.11 0.46 -8.47
N ASP A 86 8.22 1.17 -7.76
CA ASP A 86 6.91 0.63 -7.38
C ASP A 86 6.00 0.49 -8.61
N LEU A 87 6.04 1.49 -9.51
CA LEU A 87 5.31 1.46 -10.79
C LEU A 87 5.81 0.35 -11.72
N ASP A 88 7.12 0.10 -11.73
CA ASP A 88 7.75 -0.94 -12.54
C ASP A 88 7.29 -2.34 -12.10
N VAL A 89 7.17 -2.59 -10.79
CA VAL A 89 6.63 -3.87 -10.28
C VAL A 89 5.19 -4.07 -10.70
N ILE A 90 4.36 -3.03 -10.55
CA ILE A 90 2.94 -3.09 -10.92
C ILE A 90 2.79 -3.37 -12.41
N SER A 91 3.48 -2.59 -13.25
CA SER A 91 3.42 -2.74 -14.71
C SER A 91 3.96 -4.09 -15.18
N THR A 92 5.02 -4.61 -14.55
CA THR A 92 5.56 -5.95 -14.85
C THR A 92 4.53 -7.05 -14.63
N ILE A 93 3.73 -6.94 -13.57
CA ILE A 93 2.69 -7.93 -13.24
C ILE A 93 1.47 -7.75 -14.17
N GLN A 94 1.02 -6.52 -14.40
CA GLN A 94 -0.07 -6.22 -15.32
C GLN A 94 0.23 -6.69 -16.76
N ALA A 95 1.48 -6.58 -17.21
CA ALA A 95 1.89 -7.04 -18.54
C ALA A 95 1.70 -8.56 -18.75
N LYS A 96 1.57 -9.33 -17.66
CA LYS A 96 1.28 -10.76 -17.68
C LYS A 96 -0.23 -11.07 -17.69
N GLY A 97 -1.08 -10.04 -17.65
CA GLY A 97 -2.54 -10.19 -17.59
C GLY A 97 -3.06 -10.64 -16.22
N ILE A 98 -2.25 -10.49 -15.16
CA ILE A 98 -2.64 -10.85 -13.79
C ILE A 98 -3.35 -9.64 -13.16
N PRO A 99 -4.58 -9.78 -12.62
CA PRO A 99 -5.25 -8.73 -11.87
C PRO A 99 -4.41 -8.27 -10.67
N VAL A 100 -4.36 -6.96 -10.44
CA VAL A 100 -3.53 -6.33 -9.39
C VAL A 100 -4.38 -5.65 -8.31
N ILE A 101 -4.18 -6.10 -7.07
CA ILE A 101 -4.68 -5.45 -5.86
C ILE A 101 -3.51 -4.68 -5.25
N ILE A 102 -3.62 -3.36 -5.19
CA ILE A 102 -2.60 -2.50 -4.59
C ILE A 102 -2.91 -2.32 -3.11
N VAL A 103 -1.95 -2.66 -2.25
CA VAL A 103 -1.94 -2.26 -0.84
C VAL A 103 -0.95 -1.11 -0.72
N LEU A 104 -1.48 0.10 -0.53
CA LEU A 104 -0.69 1.32 -0.47
C LEU A 104 -0.34 1.67 0.98
N ILE A 105 0.95 1.59 1.30
CA ILE A 105 1.53 1.99 2.59
C ILE A 105 2.02 3.42 2.46
N SER A 106 1.46 4.34 3.23
CA SER A 106 1.79 5.76 3.14
C SER A 106 1.36 6.51 4.40
N GLY A 107 2.06 7.59 4.74
CA GLY A 107 1.68 8.43 5.88
C GLY A 107 0.59 9.45 5.53
N ARG A 108 0.17 9.51 4.25
CA ARG A 108 -0.65 10.56 3.65
C ARG A 108 -1.19 10.12 2.29
N PRO A 109 -2.21 10.80 1.72
CA PRO A 109 -2.61 10.59 0.33
C PRO A 109 -1.44 10.78 -0.64
N MET A 110 -1.27 9.84 -1.57
CA MET A 110 -0.23 9.86 -2.62
C MET A 110 -0.85 10.19 -3.99
N LEU A 111 -0.08 10.75 -4.92
CA LEU A 111 -0.56 10.96 -6.29
C LEU A 111 -0.62 9.64 -7.05
N ILE A 112 -1.86 9.19 -7.28
CA ILE A 112 -2.18 7.91 -7.93
C ILE A 112 -3.19 8.06 -9.07
N THR A 113 -3.57 9.29 -9.43
CA THR A 113 -4.65 9.59 -10.38
C THR A 113 -4.48 8.87 -11.71
N ASP A 114 -3.25 8.83 -12.24
CA ASP A 114 -2.96 8.25 -13.56
C ASP A 114 -2.88 6.73 -13.53
N GLN A 115 -2.50 6.16 -12.39
CA GLN A 115 -2.32 4.72 -12.20
C GLN A 115 -3.63 4.03 -11.82
N LEU A 116 -4.47 4.70 -11.04
CA LEU A 116 -5.69 4.15 -10.46
C LEU A 116 -6.61 3.44 -11.49
N PRO A 117 -6.86 3.97 -12.70
CA PRO A 117 -7.70 3.28 -13.69
C PRO A 117 -7.17 1.93 -14.17
N GLN A 118 -5.90 1.62 -13.91
CA GLN A 118 -5.24 0.38 -14.34
C GLN A 118 -5.25 -0.68 -13.23
N TRP A 119 -5.63 -0.32 -12.01
CA TRP A 119 -5.64 -1.23 -10.87
C TRP A 119 -7.02 -1.86 -10.69
N ASP A 120 -7.07 -3.15 -10.37
CA ASP A 120 -8.34 -3.85 -10.12
C ASP A 120 -8.91 -3.51 -8.75
N ALA A 121 -8.03 -3.25 -7.77
CA ALA A 121 -8.41 -2.74 -6.46
C ALA A 121 -7.28 -1.94 -5.81
N LEU A 122 -7.65 -1.02 -4.91
CA LEU A 122 -6.74 -0.26 -4.06
C LEU A 122 -7.22 -0.31 -2.61
N LEU A 123 -6.31 -0.69 -1.71
CA LEU A 123 -6.46 -0.56 -0.27
C LEU A 123 -5.43 0.47 0.24
N ALA A 124 -5.91 1.63 0.68
CA ALA A 124 -5.09 2.59 1.42
C ALA A 124 -4.90 2.08 2.86
N ALA A 125 -3.75 1.48 3.14
CA ALA A 125 -3.44 0.82 4.41
C ALA A 125 -2.79 1.77 5.44
N TRP A 126 -2.42 2.97 5.03
CA TRP A 126 -1.70 3.96 5.84
C TRP A 126 -0.39 3.39 6.39
N LEU A 127 -0.12 3.58 7.68
CA LEU A 127 0.96 2.94 8.43
C LEU A 127 0.33 1.98 9.47
N PRO A 128 0.04 0.72 9.10
CA PRO A 128 -0.82 -0.16 9.89
C PRO A 128 -0.16 -0.75 11.15
N GLY A 129 1.13 -0.57 11.36
CA GLY A 129 1.81 -1.02 12.57
C GLY A 129 2.32 -2.46 12.50
N THR A 130 2.44 -3.15 13.64
CA THR A 130 3.04 -4.50 13.72
C THR A 130 2.14 -5.63 13.24
N GLU A 131 0.83 -5.42 13.18
CA GLU A 131 -0.17 -6.49 13.02
C GLU A 131 -0.67 -6.58 11.56
N GLY A 132 0.18 -7.09 10.66
CA GLY A 132 -0.15 -7.24 9.24
C GLY A 132 -1.37 -8.13 8.96
N GLN A 133 -1.78 -8.97 9.93
CA GLN A 133 -2.99 -9.81 9.84
C GLN A 133 -4.25 -8.99 9.57
N GLY A 134 -4.37 -7.78 10.12
CA GLY A 134 -5.54 -6.93 9.87
C GLY A 134 -5.74 -6.55 8.40
N ILE A 135 -4.66 -6.53 7.61
CA ILE A 135 -4.76 -6.34 6.15
C ILE A 135 -5.33 -7.58 5.48
N ALA A 136 -4.84 -8.77 5.83
CA ALA A 136 -5.33 -10.03 5.27
C ALA A 136 -6.81 -10.27 5.65
N ASP A 137 -7.19 -9.99 6.89
CA ASP A 137 -8.57 -10.11 7.38
C ASP A 137 -9.59 -9.37 6.49
N VAL A 138 -9.21 -8.21 5.95
CA VAL A 138 -10.05 -7.44 5.01
C VAL A 138 -9.94 -7.95 3.57
N LEU A 139 -8.72 -8.23 3.10
CA LEU A 139 -8.50 -8.69 1.71
C LEU A 139 -9.17 -10.04 1.42
N PHE A 140 -9.24 -10.93 2.40
CA PHE A 140 -9.86 -12.25 2.29
C PHE A 140 -11.33 -12.27 2.72
N GLY A 141 -11.87 -11.14 3.18
CA GLY A 141 -13.30 -10.99 3.48
C GLY A 141 -13.75 -11.55 4.82
N ASP A 142 -12.82 -11.84 5.75
CA ASP A 142 -13.17 -12.18 7.13
C ASP A 142 -13.84 -10.99 7.82
N TYR A 143 -13.49 -9.76 7.42
CA TYR A 143 -14.14 -8.53 7.83
C TYR A 143 -14.38 -7.58 6.65
N SER A 144 -15.53 -6.91 6.64
CA SER A 144 -15.82 -5.85 5.67
C SER A 144 -15.01 -4.58 5.97
N PRO A 145 -14.47 -3.88 4.96
CA PRO A 145 -13.81 -2.60 5.18
C PRO A 145 -14.83 -1.55 5.64
N THR A 146 -14.51 -0.85 6.73
CA THR A 146 -15.36 0.20 7.32
C THR A 146 -14.69 1.58 7.37
N GLY A 147 -13.38 1.63 7.11
CA GLY A 147 -12.60 2.87 7.12
C GLY A 147 -13.12 3.88 6.11
N LYS A 148 -13.16 5.15 6.52
CA LYS A 148 -13.48 6.30 5.66
C LYS A 148 -12.31 7.28 5.68
N LEU A 149 -12.03 7.90 4.55
CA LEU A 149 -10.94 8.86 4.42
C LEU A 149 -11.10 10.02 5.40
N SER A 150 -10.11 10.23 6.26
CA SER A 150 -10.00 11.42 7.12
C SER A 150 -9.30 12.59 6.42
N PHE A 151 -8.73 12.35 5.24
CA PHE A 151 -8.07 13.33 4.38
C PHE A 151 -8.64 13.26 2.96
N ALA A 152 -8.85 14.41 2.33
CA ALA A 152 -9.17 14.44 0.91
C ALA A 152 -7.97 13.91 0.09
N TRP A 153 -8.26 13.22 -1.00
CA TRP A 153 -7.24 12.64 -1.86
C TRP A 153 -6.98 13.55 -3.07
N PRO A 154 -5.76 14.07 -3.26
CA PRO A 154 -5.46 15.01 -4.34
C PRO A 154 -5.50 14.32 -5.71
N ARG A 155 -5.91 15.07 -6.74
CA ARG A 155 -5.74 14.71 -8.15
C ARG A 155 -4.33 15.01 -8.66
N SER A 156 -3.71 16.09 -8.18
CA SER A 156 -2.37 16.54 -8.58
C SER A 156 -1.70 17.38 -7.49
N MET A 157 -0.38 17.62 -7.62
CA MET A 157 0.38 18.47 -6.70
C MET A 157 -0.14 19.91 -6.66
N ASP A 158 -0.62 20.43 -7.79
CA ASP A 158 -1.10 21.82 -7.92
C ASP A 158 -2.33 22.15 -7.06
N GLN A 159 -2.99 21.13 -6.50
CA GLN A 159 -4.12 21.32 -5.58
C GLN A 159 -3.68 21.59 -4.14
N LEU A 160 -2.40 21.46 -3.82
CA LEU A 160 -1.91 21.56 -2.45
C LEU A 160 -1.31 22.95 -2.16
N PRO A 161 -1.64 23.58 -1.01
CA PRO A 161 -2.62 23.12 -0.03
C PRO A 161 -4.06 23.27 -0.55
N PHE A 162 -4.94 22.35 -0.12
CA PHE A 162 -6.35 22.40 -0.55
C PHE A 162 -7.04 23.71 -0.15
N THR A 163 -7.90 24.15 -1.03
CA THR A 163 -8.85 25.25 -0.86
C THR A 163 -10.27 24.69 -0.88
N SER A 164 -11.26 25.49 -0.47
CA SER A 164 -12.67 25.09 -0.46
C SER A 164 -13.27 24.80 -1.84
N GLU A 165 -12.57 25.17 -2.92
CA GLU A 165 -13.04 25.02 -4.30
C GLU A 165 -12.43 23.82 -5.04
N ASN A 166 -11.49 23.10 -4.42
CA ASN A 166 -10.84 21.96 -5.07
C ASN A 166 -11.78 20.76 -5.19
N ASP A 167 -11.86 20.19 -6.40
CA ASP A 167 -12.40 18.84 -6.62
C ASP A 167 -11.33 17.80 -6.32
N HIS A 168 -11.63 16.84 -5.45
CA HIS A 168 -10.69 15.81 -5.02
C HIS A 168 -10.82 14.53 -5.86
N LEU A 169 -9.76 13.73 -5.94
CA LEU A 169 -9.86 12.38 -6.50
C LEU A 169 -10.84 11.54 -5.66
N PHE A 170 -10.73 11.67 -4.34
CA PHE A 170 -11.68 11.13 -3.37
C PHE A 170 -11.91 12.17 -2.26
N GLU A 171 -13.18 12.41 -1.94
CA GLU A 171 -13.56 13.33 -0.88
C GLU A 171 -13.30 12.75 0.52
N ILE A 172 -13.19 13.64 1.52
CA ILE A 172 -13.24 13.23 2.94
C ILE A 172 -14.52 12.43 3.18
N GLY A 173 -14.40 11.32 3.90
CA GLY A 173 -15.51 10.40 4.15
C GLY A 173 -15.72 9.35 3.05
N HIS A 174 -14.98 9.40 1.94
CA HIS A 174 -15.01 8.33 0.94
C HIS A 174 -14.47 7.01 1.53
N GLY A 175 -14.99 5.89 1.04
CA GLY A 175 -14.54 4.55 1.39
C GLY A 175 -15.57 3.52 0.94
N LEU A 176 -15.12 2.54 0.15
CA LEU A 176 -16.00 1.50 -0.37
C LEU A 176 -16.26 0.40 0.68
N HIS A 177 -17.24 -0.45 0.40
CA HIS A 177 -17.56 -1.66 1.14
C HIS A 177 -17.88 -2.77 0.12
N TYR A 178 -17.74 -4.03 0.53
CA TYR A 178 -18.20 -5.18 -0.26
C TYR A 178 -19.66 -5.50 0.03
#